data_AF-A0A7S3H8E7-F1
#
_entry.id   AF-A0A7S3H8E7-F1
#
_cell.length_a   1.000
_cell.length_b   1.000
_cell.length_c   1.000
_cell.angle_alpha   90.00
_cell.angle_beta   90.00
_cell.angle_gamma   90.00
#
_symmetry.space_group_name_H-M   'P 1'
#
loop_
_entity.id
_entity.type
_entity.pdbx_description
1 polymer ?
#
loop_
_entity_poly.entity_id
_entity_poly.type
_entity_poly.pdbx_seq_one_letter_code
_entity_poly.pdbx_strand_id
1 'polypeptide(L)'
;QTVEVAVKVLHPGVREAMQLDLNLMRSVAAATEWIGELLLRACYTPSVKHNLLTSTSTLEEYPLRCVSLSESVETFATFMQSQLDLTQEGAALDRLNKNFSVARWKNRVLVPATVYLDKNHSETHRALPHPDVLVETYQEGESMIAYINSVTAAAAALDGKMSAESRTGADAKAAAAQLARNKEVAALGLDAILKMLFEDNFVHADLHAGNMLVRREGDAGHAQLILLDAGLVVELQPFDR
;
A
#
# COMPACT_ATOMS: atom_id res chain seq x y z
N GLN A 1 -6.40 -19.46 -27.07
CA GLN A 1 -5.14 -18.75 -26.80
C GLN A 1 -4.81 -19.03 -25.33
N THR A 2 -3.58 -19.44 -25.00
CA THR A 2 -3.16 -19.64 -23.61
C THR A 2 -2.90 -18.27 -23.00
N VAL A 3 -3.56 -17.94 -21.89
CA VAL A 3 -3.34 -16.70 -21.13
C VAL A 3 -2.55 -17.08 -19.89
N GLU A 4 -1.40 -16.44 -19.69
CA GLU A 4 -0.63 -16.60 -18.46
C GLU A 4 -1.33 -15.85 -17.32
N VAL A 5 -1.43 -16.51 -16.17
CA VAL A 5 -2.15 -16.00 -15.00
C VAL A 5 -1.29 -16.10 -13.76
N ALA A 6 -1.46 -15.15 -12.85
CA ALA A 6 -1.02 -15.24 -11.47
C ALA A 6 -2.19 -15.68 -10.59
N VAL A 7 -1.93 -16.58 -9.64
CA VAL A 7 -2.93 -17.10 -8.71
C VAL A 7 -2.49 -16.79 -7.29
N LYS A 8 -3.19 -15.87 -6.63
CA LYS A 8 -3.01 -15.54 -5.21
C LYS A 8 -3.96 -16.41 -4.39
N VAL A 9 -3.40 -17.15 -3.44
CA VAL A 9 -4.15 -18.08 -2.56
C VAL A 9 -3.91 -17.70 -1.11
N LEU A 10 -4.98 -17.51 -0.36
CA LEU A 10 -4.90 -17.23 1.07
C LEU A 10 -4.44 -18.49 1.82
N HIS A 11 -3.46 -18.33 2.71
CA HIS A 11 -2.93 -19.46 3.47
C HIS A 11 -4.00 -20.03 4.43
N PRO A 12 -4.18 -21.37 4.52
CA PRO A 12 -5.12 -21.96 5.48
C PRO A 12 -4.81 -21.56 6.91
N GLY A 13 -5.82 -21.22 7.71
CA GLY A 13 -5.62 -20.85 9.12
C GLY A 13 -5.21 -19.39 9.37
N VAL A 14 -4.98 -18.59 8.32
CA VAL A 14 -4.51 -17.21 8.49
C VAL A 14 -5.57 -16.30 9.12
N ARG A 15 -6.87 -16.57 8.89
CA ARG A 15 -7.96 -15.80 9.50
C ARG A 15 -7.99 -16.01 11.01
N GLU A 16 -7.88 -17.26 11.44
CA GLU A 16 -7.85 -17.65 12.84
C GLU A 16 -6.63 -17.10 13.56
N ALA A 17 -5.45 -17.19 12.91
CA ALA A 17 -4.21 -16.60 13.44
C ALA A 17 -4.34 -15.08 13.59
N MET A 18 -4.82 -14.38 12.56
CA MET A 18 -5.03 -12.93 12.61
C MET A 18 -6.01 -12.53 13.71
N GLN A 19 -7.11 -13.26 13.88
CA GLN A 19 -8.07 -13.00 14.95
C GLN A 19 -7.45 -13.16 16.34
N LEU A 20 -6.62 -14.19 16.54
CA LEU A 20 -5.91 -14.40 17.80
C LEU A 20 -4.96 -13.24 18.10
N ASP A 21 -4.19 -12.80 17.10
CA ASP A 21 -3.25 -11.69 17.23
C ASP A 21 -3.98 -10.37 17.53
N LEU A 22 -5.10 -10.09 16.86
CA LEU A 22 -5.92 -8.91 17.13
C LEU A 22 -6.53 -8.94 18.53
N ASN A 23 -6.98 -10.10 19.00
CA ASN A 23 -7.50 -10.24 20.37
C ASN A 23 -6.40 -10.03 21.42
N LEU A 24 -5.19 -10.51 21.15
CA LEU A 24 -4.03 -10.25 21.99
C LEU A 24 -3.71 -8.74 22.02
N MET A 25 -3.63 -8.10 20.86
CA MET A 25 -3.37 -6.66 20.73
C MET A 25 -4.40 -5.82 21.48
N ARG A 26 -5.71 -6.14 21.33
CA ARG A 26 -6.78 -5.47 22.07
C ARG A 26 -6.63 -5.62 23.58
N SER A 27 -6.31 -6.82 24.03
CA SER A 27 -6.11 -7.11 25.46
C SER A 27 -4.91 -6.34 26.02
N VAL A 28 -3.81 -6.28 25.27
CA VAL A 28 -2.61 -5.53 25.64
C VAL A 28 -2.91 -4.03 25.67
N ALA A 29 -3.55 -3.48 24.63
CA ALA A 29 -3.91 -2.07 24.58
C ALA A 29 -4.80 -1.65 25.76
N ALA A 30 -5.85 -2.42 26.04
CA ALA A 30 -6.74 -2.18 27.17
C ALA A 30 -5.99 -2.27 28.52
N ALA A 31 -5.10 -3.25 28.69
CA ALA A 31 -4.29 -3.37 29.89
C ALA A 31 -3.32 -2.20 30.04
N THR A 32 -2.68 -1.73 28.96
CA THR A 32 -1.75 -0.59 28.99
C THR A 32 -2.48 0.70 29.36
N GLU A 33 -3.63 0.97 28.75
CA GLU A 33 -4.46 2.14 29.08
C GLU A 33 -4.91 2.09 30.54
N TRP A 34 -5.39 0.92 31.00
CA TRP A 34 -5.85 0.72 32.38
C TRP A 34 -4.72 0.85 33.42
N ILE A 35 -3.58 0.18 33.21
CA ILE A 35 -2.41 0.28 34.11
C ILE A 35 -1.93 1.71 34.18
N GLY A 36 -1.81 2.37 33.04
CA GLY A 36 -1.33 3.73 33.02
C GLY A 36 -2.29 4.70 33.70
N GLU A 37 -3.61 4.51 33.56
CA GLU A 37 -4.62 5.28 34.31
C GLU A 37 -4.49 5.04 35.82
N LEU A 38 -4.30 3.78 36.23
CA LEU A 38 -4.09 3.41 37.63
C LEU A 38 -2.84 4.08 38.21
N LEU A 39 -1.72 4.06 37.47
CA LEU A 39 -0.46 4.71 37.88
C LEU A 39 -0.61 6.23 37.97
N LEU A 40 -1.29 6.85 37.01
CA LEU A 40 -1.55 8.29 37.04
C LEU A 40 -2.42 8.66 38.24
N ARG A 41 -3.47 7.89 38.54
CA ARG A 41 -4.26 8.08 39.77
C ARG A 41 -3.40 7.96 41.02
N ALA A 42 -2.55 6.93 41.12
CA ALA A 42 -1.67 6.74 42.27
C ALA A 42 -0.64 7.88 42.44
N CYS A 43 -0.11 8.42 41.34
CA CYS A 43 0.90 9.47 41.35
C CYS A 43 0.32 10.88 41.55
N TYR A 44 -0.90 11.14 41.09
CA TYR A 44 -1.55 12.46 41.13
C TYR A 44 -2.67 12.61 42.16
N THR A 45 -3.06 11.57 42.92
CA THR A 45 -3.95 11.77 44.07
C THR A 45 -3.24 12.57 45.17
N PRO A 46 -3.68 13.80 45.50
CA PRO A 46 -3.15 14.51 46.65
C PRO A 46 -3.75 13.89 47.92
N SER A 47 -2.93 13.78 48.97
CA SER A 47 -3.41 13.54 50.33
C SER A 47 -4.22 14.75 50.81
N VAL A 48 -5.51 14.83 50.45
CA VAL A 48 -6.42 15.86 50.96
C VAL A 48 -7.04 15.36 52.25
N LYS A 49 -6.36 15.64 53.37
CA LYS A 49 -7.04 15.82 54.66
C LYS A 49 -7.37 17.32 54.79
N HIS A 50 -8.65 17.58 55.07
CA HIS A 50 -9.30 18.83 55.51
C HIS A 50 -10.03 19.67 54.45
N ASN A 51 -11.37 19.61 54.58
CA ASN A 51 -12.35 20.70 54.53
C ASN A 51 -12.12 21.83 53.51
N LEU A 52 -12.92 21.85 52.44
CA LEU A 52 -13.99 22.82 52.22
C LEU A 52 -14.62 22.63 50.83
N LEU A 53 -15.91 22.92 50.74
CA LEU A 53 -16.71 22.98 49.53
C LEU A 53 -16.12 23.95 48.51
N THR A 54 -15.59 23.44 47.41
CA THR A 54 -15.40 24.21 46.18
C THR A 54 -15.53 23.26 44.99
N SER A 55 -16.45 23.63 44.09
CA SER A 55 -16.88 22.91 42.89
C SER A 55 -15.78 22.10 42.20
N THR A 56 -15.85 20.77 42.33
CA THR A 56 -15.10 19.82 41.53
C THR A 56 -15.84 19.60 40.21
N SER A 57 -15.62 20.49 39.26
CA SER A 57 -15.96 20.27 37.86
C SER A 57 -14.75 20.73 37.05
N THR A 58 -14.27 19.87 36.14
CA THR A 58 -13.20 20.09 35.14
C THR A 58 -11.79 19.56 35.42
N LEU A 59 -11.62 18.41 36.06
CA LEU A 59 -10.43 17.55 35.86
C LEU A 59 -10.87 16.11 35.59
N GLU A 60 -11.68 15.94 34.56
CA GLU A 60 -12.16 14.65 34.06
C GLU A 60 -11.43 14.27 32.75
N GLU A 61 -10.14 14.60 32.64
CA GLU A 61 -9.33 14.24 31.47
C GLU A 61 -8.28 13.19 31.84
N TYR A 62 -8.62 11.96 31.47
CA TYR A 62 -7.83 10.75 31.59
C TYR A 62 -6.56 10.85 30.72
N PRO A 63 -5.36 11.02 31.29
CA PRO A 63 -4.20 11.49 30.53
C PRO A 63 -3.68 10.52 29.47
N LEU A 64 -4.07 9.25 29.50
CA LEU A 64 -3.62 8.23 28.53
C LEU A 64 -4.65 7.87 27.48
N ARG A 65 -5.88 8.39 27.61
CA ARG A 65 -6.85 8.36 26.52
C ARG A 65 -6.39 9.19 25.33
N CYS A 66 -5.38 10.05 25.51
CA CYS A 66 -4.72 10.77 24.42
C CYS A 66 -3.88 9.87 23.50
N VAL A 67 -3.46 8.70 23.97
CA VAL A 67 -2.70 7.73 23.16
C VAL A 67 -3.64 6.90 22.29
N SER A 68 -4.93 6.80 22.67
CA SER A 68 -5.98 6.09 21.91
C SER A 68 -5.50 4.73 21.38
N LEU A 69 -4.81 3.94 22.21
CA LEU A 69 -4.25 2.64 21.80
C LEU A 69 -5.36 1.70 21.37
N SER A 70 -6.47 1.68 22.10
CA SER A 70 -7.64 0.87 21.74
C SER A 70 -8.18 1.24 20.35
N GLU A 71 -8.30 2.54 20.05
CA GLU A 71 -8.75 3.02 18.73
C GLU A 71 -7.74 2.73 17.61
N SER A 72 -6.45 2.85 17.93
CA SER A 72 -5.35 2.52 17.00
C SER A 72 -5.37 1.04 16.63
N VAL A 73 -5.63 0.16 17.60
CA VAL A 73 -5.77 -1.28 17.36
C VAL A 73 -7.00 -1.58 16.52
N GLU A 74 -8.15 -0.93 16.73
CA GLU A 74 -9.32 -1.14 15.88
C GLU A 74 -9.12 -0.64 14.45
N THR A 75 -8.44 0.49 14.29
CA THR A 75 -8.07 1.02 12.97
C THR A 75 -7.17 0.02 12.25
N PHE A 76 -6.12 -0.46 12.92
CA PHE A 76 -5.24 -1.49 12.39
C PHE A 76 -5.99 -2.80 12.07
N ALA A 77 -6.89 -3.23 12.95
CA ALA A 77 -7.71 -4.43 12.78
C ALA A 77 -8.56 -4.36 11.51
N THR A 78 -9.09 -3.18 11.21
CA THR A 78 -9.91 -2.95 10.00
C THR A 78 -9.06 -3.13 8.74
N PHE A 79 -7.85 -2.55 8.72
CA PHE A 79 -6.91 -2.72 7.60
C PHE A 79 -6.43 -4.17 7.42
N MET A 80 -6.11 -4.87 8.50
CA MET A 80 -5.65 -6.26 8.39
C MET A 80 -6.76 -7.21 7.94
N GLN A 81 -7.99 -6.97 8.37
CA GLN A 81 -9.12 -7.80 7.97
C GLN A 81 -9.52 -7.60 6.50
N SER A 82 -9.36 -6.40 5.94
CA SER A 82 -9.66 -6.17 4.51
C SER A 82 -8.73 -6.98 3.60
N GLN A 83 -7.49 -7.23 4.02
CA GLN A 83 -6.53 -8.06 3.28
C GLN A 83 -6.86 -9.56 3.29
N LEU A 84 -7.77 -10.02 4.16
CA LEU A 84 -8.16 -11.43 4.24
C LEU A 84 -9.25 -11.80 3.23
N ASP A 85 -9.81 -10.84 2.49
CA ASP A 85 -10.84 -11.10 1.50
C ASP A 85 -10.39 -10.66 0.12
N LEU A 86 -9.88 -11.61 -0.65
CA LEU A 86 -9.34 -11.38 -1.99
C LEU A 86 -10.43 -10.96 -3.00
N THR A 87 -11.71 -11.07 -2.66
CA THR A 87 -12.78 -10.51 -3.52
C THR A 87 -12.72 -8.98 -3.57
N GLN A 88 -12.27 -8.34 -2.49
CA GLN A 88 -12.12 -6.88 -2.41
C GLN A 88 -10.95 -6.42 -3.27
N GLU A 89 -9.80 -7.11 -3.18
CA GLU A 89 -8.64 -6.86 -4.05
C GLU A 89 -9.00 -7.02 -5.53
N GLY A 90 -9.72 -8.09 -5.89
CA GLY A 90 -10.20 -8.29 -7.26
C GLY A 90 -11.10 -7.15 -7.76
N ALA A 91 -12.05 -6.70 -6.92
CA ALA A 91 -12.90 -5.56 -7.26
C ALA A 91 -12.12 -4.24 -7.40
N ALA A 92 -11.09 -4.05 -6.57
CA ALA A 92 -10.19 -2.90 -6.64
C ALA A 92 -9.36 -2.90 -7.93
N LEU A 93 -8.80 -4.05 -8.33
CA LEU A 93 -8.10 -4.22 -9.62
C LEU A 93 -9.02 -3.89 -10.80
N ASP A 94 -10.26 -4.37 -10.78
CA ASP A 94 -11.25 -4.08 -11.82
C ASP A 94 -11.56 -2.58 -11.92
N ARG A 95 -11.63 -1.87 -10.78
CA ARG A 95 -11.85 -0.42 -10.74
C ARG A 95 -10.63 0.34 -11.26
N LEU A 96 -9.42 -0.02 -10.83
CA LEU A 96 -8.18 0.59 -11.33
C LEU A 96 -8.03 0.40 -12.84
N ASN A 97 -8.28 -0.80 -13.36
CA ASN A 97 -8.27 -1.07 -14.80
C ASN A 97 -9.21 -0.14 -15.58
N LYS A 98 -10.44 0.09 -15.06
CA LYS A 98 -11.38 1.04 -15.67
C LYS A 98 -10.83 2.46 -15.64
N ASN A 99 -10.30 2.91 -14.52
CA ASN A 99 -9.79 4.28 -14.35
C ASN A 99 -8.60 4.59 -15.29
N PHE A 100 -7.71 3.61 -15.49
CA PHE A 100 -6.55 3.71 -16.38
C PHE A 100 -6.83 3.33 -17.84
N SER A 101 -8.06 2.95 -18.20
CA SER A 101 -8.44 2.60 -19.58
C SER A 101 -8.50 3.79 -20.55
N VAL A 102 -8.54 5.02 -20.02
CA VAL A 102 -8.62 6.26 -20.80
C VAL A 102 -7.39 6.41 -21.71
N ALA A 103 -7.60 6.93 -22.92
CA ALA A 103 -6.59 6.95 -23.99
C ALA A 103 -5.21 7.52 -23.60
N ARG A 104 -5.15 8.51 -22.70
CA ARG A 104 -3.88 9.09 -22.19
C ARG A 104 -3.05 8.09 -21.38
N TRP A 105 -3.71 7.18 -20.68
CA TRP A 105 -3.13 6.24 -19.73
C TRP A 105 -2.95 4.84 -20.32
N LYS A 106 -3.72 4.54 -21.36
CA LYS A 106 -3.59 3.31 -22.14
C LYS A 106 -2.13 3.11 -22.56
N ASN A 107 -1.61 1.92 -22.28
CA ASN A 107 -0.22 1.53 -22.53
C ASN A 107 0.85 2.34 -21.77
N ARG A 108 0.47 3.13 -20.75
CA ARG A 108 1.42 3.79 -19.83
C ARG A 108 1.31 3.22 -18.42
N VAL A 109 0.08 3.03 -17.92
CA VAL A 109 -0.16 2.37 -16.63
C VAL A 109 -0.98 1.12 -16.89
N LEU A 110 -0.47 -0.02 -16.41
CA LEU A 110 -1.09 -1.33 -16.53
C LEU A 110 -1.46 -1.84 -15.14
N VAL A 111 -2.55 -2.55 -15.06
CA VAL A 111 -3.03 -3.19 -13.83
C VAL A 111 -3.45 -4.61 -14.22
N PRO A 112 -3.09 -5.66 -13.46
CA PRO A 112 -3.57 -7.00 -13.71
C PRO A 112 -5.09 -7.04 -13.81
N ALA A 113 -5.62 -7.72 -14.84
CA ALA A 113 -7.06 -7.91 -14.98
C ALA A 113 -7.49 -9.19 -14.28
N THR A 114 -8.60 -9.14 -13.54
CA THR A 114 -9.16 -10.32 -12.88
C THR A 114 -9.63 -11.35 -13.91
N VAL A 115 -9.35 -12.62 -13.64
CA VAL A 115 -9.74 -13.75 -14.48
C VAL A 115 -10.68 -14.65 -13.69
N TYR A 116 -11.91 -14.79 -14.17
CA TYR A 116 -12.90 -15.66 -13.54
C TYR A 116 -13.00 -16.97 -14.30
N LEU A 117 -12.65 -18.07 -13.63
CA LEU A 117 -12.67 -19.42 -14.21
C LEU A 117 -14.11 -19.94 -14.31
N ASP A 118 -14.76 -19.75 -15.45
CA ASP A 118 -16.05 -20.39 -15.69
C ASP A 118 -15.89 -21.92 -15.77
N LYS A 119 -16.76 -22.63 -15.04
CA LYS A 119 -16.81 -24.10 -15.02
C LYS A 119 -17.34 -24.69 -16.32
N ASN A 120 -18.04 -23.89 -17.15
CA ASN A 120 -18.79 -24.39 -18.31
C ASN A 120 -18.38 -23.80 -19.67
N HIS A 121 -17.30 -22.99 -19.76
CA HIS A 121 -16.88 -22.30 -20.99
C HIS A 121 -18.02 -21.55 -21.71
N SER A 122 -19.02 -21.11 -20.97
CA SER A 122 -20.22 -20.41 -21.42
C SER A 122 -20.12 -18.95 -20.99
N GLU A 123 -20.07 -18.04 -21.96
CA GLU A 123 -19.99 -16.58 -21.75
C GLU A 123 -21.11 -16.01 -20.84
N THR A 124 -22.14 -16.80 -20.51
CA THR A 124 -23.26 -16.39 -19.66
C THR A 124 -23.06 -16.63 -18.16
N HIS A 125 -22.03 -17.38 -17.73
CA HIS A 125 -21.77 -17.65 -16.31
C HIS A 125 -20.34 -17.25 -15.91
N ARG A 126 -20.15 -15.97 -15.57
CA ARG A 126 -18.91 -15.52 -14.92
C ARG A 126 -18.82 -16.18 -13.54
N ALA A 127 -17.76 -16.95 -13.29
CA ALA A 127 -17.56 -17.57 -11.98
C ALA A 127 -17.51 -16.52 -10.87
N LEU A 128 -18.08 -16.86 -9.72
CA LEU A 128 -18.15 -15.95 -8.59
C LEU A 128 -16.74 -15.75 -8.00
N PRO A 129 -16.39 -14.52 -7.58
CA PRO A 129 -15.15 -14.27 -6.85
C PRO A 129 -15.08 -15.14 -5.59
N HIS A 130 -13.89 -15.69 -5.30
CA HIS A 130 -13.65 -16.50 -4.12
C HIS A 130 -12.83 -15.70 -3.10
N PRO A 131 -13.22 -15.63 -1.82
CA PRO A 131 -12.54 -14.80 -0.82
C PRO A 131 -11.10 -15.24 -0.53
N ASP A 132 -10.78 -16.50 -0.78
CA ASP A 132 -9.45 -17.06 -0.53
C ASP A 132 -8.61 -17.29 -1.80
N VAL A 133 -9.16 -17.02 -2.99
CA VAL A 133 -8.44 -17.22 -4.26
C VAL A 133 -8.73 -16.07 -5.23
N LEU A 134 -7.66 -15.40 -5.67
CA LEU A 134 -7.70 -14.40 -6.74
C LEU A 134 -6.85 -14.89 -7.90
N VAL A 135 -7.44 -14.86 -9.10
CA VAL A 135 -6.74 -15.15 -10.36
C VAL A 135 -6.73 -13.88 -11.19
N GLU A 136 -5.56 -13.50 -11.67
CA GLU A 136 -5.36 -12.28 -12.46
C GLU A 136 -4.39 -12.54 -13.62
N THR A 137 -4.39 -11.67 -14.62
CA THR A 137 -3.45 -11.76 -15.74
C THR A 137 -2.02 -11.59 -15.25
N TYR A 138 -1.12 -12.48 -15.67
CA TYR A 138 0.31 -12.32 -15.38
C TYR A 138 0.86 -11.07 -16.06
N GLN A 139 1.72 -10.34 -15.34
CA GLN A 139 2.38 -9.15 -15.84
C GLN A 139 3.90 -9.31 -15.71
N GLU A 140 4.59 -9.32 -16.83
CA GLU A 140 6.06 -9.31 -16.86
C GLU A 140 6.61 -7.90 -16.65
N GLY A 141 7.64 -7.74 -15.82
CA GLY A 141 8.29 -6.44 -15.61
C GLY A 141 9.44 -6.52 -14.60
N GLU A 142 10.30 -5.51 -14.60
CA GLU A 142 11.38 -5.35 -13.62
C GLU A 142 10.82 -4.70 -12.34
N SER A 143 11.22 -5.18 -11.16
CA SER A 143 10.81 -4.57 -9.90
C SER A 143 11.28 -3.12 -9.80
N MET A 144 10.40 -2.22 -9.34
CA MET A 144 10.78 -0.83 -9.08
C MET A 144 11.92 -0.70 -8.05
N ILE A 145 12.08 -1.67 -7.14
CA ILE A 145 13.19 -1.72 -6.19
C ILE A 145 14.54 -1.82 -6.93
N ALA A 146 14.62 -2.67 -7.97
CA ALA A 146 15.83 -2.79 -8.78
C ALA A 146 16.16 -1.46 -9.47
N TYR A 147 15.13 -0.77 -9.96
CA TYR A 147 15.24 0.55 -10.57
C TYR A 147 15.79 1.60 -9.59
N ILE A 148 15.26 1.65 -8.36
CA ILE A 148 15.74 2.55 -7.29
C ILE A 148 17.20 2.25 -6.95
N ASN A 149 17.56 0.97 -6.80
CA ASN A 149 18.92 0.57 -6.49
C ASN A 149 19.91 0.96 -7.60
N SER A 150 19.48 0.91 -8.86
CA SER A 150 20.28 1.39 -10.01
C SER A 150 20.58 2.90 -9.92
N VAL A 151 19.62 3.71 -9.42
CA VAL A 151 19.81 5.15 -9.20
C VAL A 151 20.85 5.37 -8.13
N THR A 152 20.73 4.69 -6.99
CA THR A 152 21.63 4.85 -5.85
C THR A 152 23.06 4.49 -6.22
N ALA A 153 23.25 3.40 -6.97
CA ALA A 153 24.55 3.00 -7.49
C ALA A 153 25.13 4.02 -8.48
N ALA A 154 24.31 4.54 -9.41
CA ALA A 154 24.73 5.56 -10.37
C ALA A 154 25.07 6.90 -9.69
N ALA A 155 24.27 7.33 -8.71
CA ALA A 155 24.51 8.55 -7.93
C ALA A 155 25.76 8.42 -7.07
N ALA A 156 25.97 7.28 -6.40
CA ALA A 156 27.18 7.00 -5.64
C ALA A 156 28.43 6.96 -6.53
N ALA A 157 28.31 6.46 -7.77
CA ALA A 157 29.38 6.53 -8.75
C ALA A 157 29.69 7.98 -9.19
N LEU A 158 28.70 8.88 -9.20
CA LEU A 158 28.88 10.28 -9.56
C LEU A 158 29.46 11.13 -8.40
N ASP A 159 29.06 10.86 -7.15
CA ASP A 159 29.55 11.56 -5.94
C ASP A 159 30.89 10.99 -5.40
N GLY A 160 31.20 9.73 -5.71
CA GLY A 160 32.38 9.03 -5.22
C GLY A 160 33.66 9.27 -6.03
N LYS A 161 34.69 9.72 -5.32
CA LYS A 161 36.13 9.73 -5.65
C LYS A 161 36.67 8.36 -6.11
N MET A 162 36.22 7.83 -7.24
CA MET A 162 36.91 6.76 -7.96
C MET A 162 37.82 7.41 -9.00
N SER A 163 39.11 7.05 -8.95
CA SER A 163 40.20 7.66 -9.71
C SER A 163 39.82 7.94 -11.17
N ALA A 164 40.18 9.13 -11.63
CA ALA A 164 39.86 9.71 -12.93
C ALA A 164 40.53 9.00 -14.14
N GLU A 165 41.02 7.78 -13.97
CA GLU A 165 41.95 7.14 -14.92
C GLU A 165 41.33 5.98 -15.72
N SER A 166 40.03 5.69 -15.55
CA SER A 166 39.33 4.75 -16.42
C SER A 166 37.82 5.00 -16.46
N ARG A 167 37.40 6.16 -16.93
CA ARG A 167 36.01 6.37 -17.38
C ARG A 167 36.04 6.61 -18.87
N THR A 168 35.57 5.65 -19.65
CA THR A 168 35.38 5.87 -21.08
C THR A 168 34.18 6.80 -21.27
N GLY A 169 34.16 7.59 -22.35
CA GLY A 169 32.99 8.42 -22.68
C GLY A 169 31.69 7.62 -22.84
N ALA A 170 31.78 6.30 -23.02
CA ALA A 170 30.64 5.39 -23.09
C ALA A 170 29.95 5.20 -21.73
N ASP A 171 30.71 5.13 -20.62
CA ASP A 171 30.17 4.89 -19.28
C ASP A 171 29.36 6.09 -18.77
N ALA A 172 29.85 7.31 -19.04
CA ALA A 172 29.14 8.54 -18.70
C ALA A 172 27.84 8.69 -19.51
N LYS A 173 27.86 8.30 -20.78
CA LYS A 173 26.66 8.32 -21.65
C LYS A 173 25.61 7.30 -21.19
N ALA A 174 26.05 6.10 -20.78
CA ALA A 174 25.16 5.07 -20.23
C ALA A 174 24.52 5.51 -18.90
N ALA A 175 25.30 6.10 -17.99
CA ALA A 175 24.80 6.62 -16.72
C ALA A 175 23.78 7.76 -16.91
N ALA A 176 24.06 8.70 -17.83
CA ALA A 176 23.12 9.77 -18.16
C ALA A 176 21.82 9.23 -18.77
N ALA A 177 21.90 8.21 -19.63
CA ALA A 177 20.73 7.55 -20.20
C ALA A 177 19.89 6.84 -19.11
N GLN A 178 20.52 6.14 -18.16
CA GLN A 178 19.82 5.53 -17.03
C GLN A 178 19.13 6.60 -16.16
N LEU A 179 19.80 7.72 -15.87
CA LEU A 179 19.18 8.80 -15.10
C LEU A 179 17.95 9.39 -15.80
N ALA A 180 18.00 9.58 -17.13
CA ALA A 180 16.85 10.02 -17.91
C ALA A 180 15.69 9.02 -17.83
N ARG A 181 16.00 7.72 -17.94
CA ARG A 181 15.01 6.64 -17.76
C ARG A 181 14.38 6.61 -16.37
N ASN A 182 15.16 6.91 -15.33
CA ASN A 182 14.70 6.98 -13.94
C ASN A 182 13.74 8.16 -13.74
N LYS A 183 14.07 9.32 -14.34
CA LYS A 183 13.18 10.49 -14.31
C LYS A 183 11.86 10.23 -15.01
N GLU A 184 11.87 9.54 -16.15
CA GLU A 184 10.63 9.18 -16.87
C GLU A 184 9.70 8.31 -16.01
N VAL A 185 10.23 7.27 -15.37
CA VAL A 185 9.45 6.38 -14.50
C VAL A 185 8.94 7.11 -13.26
N ALA A 186 9.78 7.95 -12.63
CA ALA A 186 9.38 8.74 -11.49
C ALA A 186 8.26 9.74 -11.84
N ALA A 187 8.35 10.41 -12.99
CA ALA A 187 7.31 11.30 -13.48
C ALA A 187 6.00 10.55 -13.76
N LEU A 188 6.07 9.37 -14.40
CA LEU A 188 4.90 8.53 -14.64
C LEU A 188 4.25 8.03 -13.34
N GLY A 189 5.05 7.64 -12.34
CA GLY A 189 4.56 7.23 -11.03
C GLY A 189 3.87 8.37 -10.29
N LEU A 190 4.48 9.57 -10.29
CA LEU A 190 3.87 10.76 -9.70
C LEU A 190 2.55 11.11 -10.40
N ASP A 191 2.54 11.14 -11.74
CA ASP A 191 1.34 11.39 -12.53
C ASP A 191 0.24 10.38 -12.17
N ALA A 192 0.56 9.09 -12.05
CA ALA A 192 -0.41 8.04 -11.71
C ALA A 192 -1.00 8.21 -10.30
N ILE A 193 -0.18 8.57 -9.31
CA ILE A 193 -0.65 8.87 -7.95
C ILE A 193 -1.57 10.09 -7.93
N LEU A 194 -1.17 11.18 -8.60
CA LEU A 194 -1.96 12.40 -8.69
C LEU A 194 -3.31 12.15 -9.38
N LYS A 195 -3.32 11.32 -10.42
CA LYS A 195 -4.55 10.88 -11.10
C LYS A 195 -5.48 10.12 -10.15
N MET A 196 -4.96 9.13 -9.43
CA MET A 196 -5.73 8.35 -8.44
C MET A 196 -6.35 9.25 -7.36
N LEU A 197 -5.57 10.22 -6.88
CA LEU A 197 -5.97 11.15 -5.83
C LEU A 197 -7.01 12.17 -6.31
N PHE A 198 -6.68 12.92 -7.38
CA PHE A 198 -7.45 14.11 -7.76
C PHE A 198 -8.49 13.87 -8.85
N GLU A 199 -8.27 12.92 -9.77
CA GLU A 199 -9.21 12.62 -10.85
C GLU A 199 -10.17 11.50 -10.45
N ASP A 200 -9.61 10.38 -9.96
CA ASP A 200 -10.38 9.14 -9.77
C ASP A 200 -10.99 9.01 -8.38
N ASN A 201 -10.47 9.76 -7.41
CA ASN A 201 -10.89 9.70 -6.01
C ASN A 201 -10.81 8.28 -5.43
N PHE A 202 -9.87 7.49 -5.95
CA PHE A 202 -9.72 6.07 -5.65
C PHE A 202 -8.22 5.76 -5.65
N VAL A 203 -7.67 5.65 -4.44
CA VAL A 203 -6.24 5.63 -4.20
C VAL A 203 -5.79 4.23 -3.81
N HIS A 204 -4.76 3.74 -4.47
CA HIS A 204 -3.99 2.58 -4.01
C HIS A 204 -3.21 2.98 -2.76
N ALA A 205 -3.73 2.63 -1.58
CA ALA A 205 -3.25 3.14 -0.30
C ALA A 205 -1.91 2.52 0.15
N ASP A 206 -1.55 1.36 -0.41
CA ASP A 206 -0.28 0.68 -0.14
C ASP A 206 0.64 0.65 -1.37
N LEU A 207 0.78 1.79 -2.05
CA LEU A 207 1.64 1.89 -3.22
C LEU A 207 3.10 2.10 -2.80
N HIS A 208 3.84 1.00 -2.65
CA HIS A 208 5.29 1.00 -2.46
C HIS A 208 6.00 0.31 -3.64
N ALA A 209 7.33 0.44 -3.72
CA ALA A 209 8.11 -0.10 -4.83
C ALA A 209 8.03 -1.64 -5.02
N GLY A 210 7.51 -2.37 -4.01
CA GLY A 210 7.25 -3.81 -4.11
C GLY A 210 5.97 -4.14 -4.89
N ASN A 211 5.00 -3.22 -4.90
CA ASN A 211 3.73 -3.32 -5.62
C ASN A 211 3.80 -2.65 -7.00
N MET A 212 5.01 -2.39 -7.50
CA MET A 212 5.25 -1.69 -8.76
C MET A 212 6.28 -2.42 -9.60
N LEU A 213 5.91 -2.72 -10.85
CA LEU A 213 6.86 -3.15 -11.87
C LEU A 213 7.02 -2.09 -12.95
N VAL A 214 8.18 -2.09 -13.60
CA VAL A 214 8.47 -1.26 -14.76
C VAL A 214 8.68 -2.19 -15.95
N ARG A 215 7.94 -1.95 -17.04
CA ARG A 215 8.18 -2.59 -18.32
C ARG A 215 8.63 -1.54 -19.33
N ARG A 216 9.57 -1.91 -20.20
CA ARG A 216 9.98 -1.09 -21.34
C ARG A 216 9.95 -1.93 -22.60
N GLU A 217 9.41 -1.35 -23.66
CA GLU A 217 9.39 -1.97 -24.98
C GLU A 217 10.69 -1.60 -25.74
N GLY A 218 11.78 -2.30 -25.42
CA GLY A 218 13.12 -2.02 -25.95
C GLY A 218 13.80 -0.77 -25.36
N ASP A 219 15.03 -0.50 -25.79
CA ASP A 219 15.87 0.58 -25.23
C ASP A 219 15.34 2.00 -25.49
N ALA A 220 14.55 2.17 -26.55
CA ALA A 220 13.94 3.45 -26.94
C ALA A 220 12.44 3.53 -26.62
N GLY A 221 11.85 2.46 -26.07
CA GLY A 221 10.44 2.40 -25.73
C GLY A 221 10.10 3.26 -24.51
N HIS A 222 8.86 3.73 -24.49
CA HIS A 222 8.31 4.39 -23.31
C HIS A 222 8.25 3.43 -22.13
N ALA A 223 8.45 3.97 -20.92
CA ALA A 223 8.20 3.22 -19.71
C ALA A 223 6.71 2.96 -19.53
N GLN A 224 6.39 1.73 -19.16
CA GLN A 224 5.08 1.33 -18.65
C GLN A 224 5.23 1.01 -17.17
N LEU A 225 4.31 1.53 -16.37
CA LEU A 225 4.22 1.26 -14.95
C LEU A 225 3.13 0.21 -14.73
N ILE A 226 3.43 -0.83 -13.97
CA ILE A 226 2.48 -1.89 -13.64
C ILE A 226 2.20 -1.80 -12.15
N LEU A 227 0.93 -1.61 -11.78
CA LEU A 227 0.49 -1.56 -10.39
C LEU A 227 -0.03 -2.95 -9.99
N LEU A 228 0.57 -3.53 -8.96
CA LEU A 228 0.20 -4.84 -8.39
C LEU A 228 -0.45 -4.64 -7.01
N ASP A 229 -1.08 -5.68 -6.49
CA ASP A 229 -1.59 -5.76 -5.10
C ASP A 229 -2.49 -4.60 -4.66
N ALA A 230 -3.70 -4.54 -5.24
CA ALA A 230 -4.72 -3.57 -4.85
C ALA A 230 -5.50 -3.99 -3.59
N GLY A 231 -4.87 -4.74 -2.67
CA GLY A 231 -5.52 -5.23 -1.43
C GLY A 231 -5.88 -4.11 -0.45
N LEU A 232 -5.27 -2.93 -0.60
CA LEU A 232 -5.57 -1.74 0.17
C LEU A 232 -5.87 -0.56 -0.75
N VAL A 233 -7.14 -0.17 -0.77
CA VAL A 233 -7.64 1.00 -1.52
C VAL A 233 -8.47 1.90 -0.61
N VAL A 234 -8.39 3.21 -0.86
CA VAL A 234 -9.16 4.22 -0.14
C VAL A 234 -9.90 5.07 -1.15
N GLU A 235 -11.17 5.34 -0.88
CA GLU A 235 -12.00 6.30 -1.62
C GLU A 235 -12.16 7.54 -0.76
N LEU A 236 -11.74 8.70 -1.27
CA LEU A 236 -11.87 9.95 -0.52
C LEU A 236 -13.32 10.41 -0.59
N GLN A 237 -13.78 11.14 0.41
CA GLN A 237 -15.11 11.71 0.39
C GLN A 237 -15.10 13.03 -0.38
N PRO A 238 -16.26 13.53 -0.87
CA PRO A 238 -16.31 14.84 -1.54
C PRO A 238 -15.77 16.01 -0.70
N PHE A 239 -15.74 15.89 0.63
CA PHE A 239 -15.19 16.91 1.53
C PHE A 239 -13.67 16.83 1.71
N ASP A 240 -13.03 15.74 1.29
CA ASP A 240 -11.57 15.55 1.34
C ASP A 240 -10.85 16.21 0.15
N ARG A 241 -11.60 16.91 -0.72
CA ARG A 241 -11.10 17.62 -1.90
C ARG A 241 -10.63 19.04 -1.62
#